data_AF-A0A645JVQ2-F1
#
_entry.id   AF-A0A645JVQ2-F1
#
_cell.length_a   1.000
_cell.length_b   1.000
_cell.length_c   1.000
_cell.angle_alpha   90.00
_cell.angle_beta   90.00
_cell.angle_gamma   90.00
#
_symmetry.space_group_name_H-M   'P 1'
#
loop_
_entity.id
_entity.type
_entity.pdbx_description
1 polymer ?
#
loop_
_entity_poly.entity_id
_entity_poly.type
_entity_poly.pdbx_seq_one_letter_code
_entity_poly.pdbx_strand_id
1 'polypeptide(L)'
;MLHESGYLDSYRVIHPNPVTHPGFTYPVNNPALPVSSLACAPEVDERDRMDFIYYSPDEVLHAVDSQVVAPAGDILRGERVPNDGEDSFIEPAGGWPTDHKGVLSTFKLIGRAR
;
A
#
# COMPACT_ATOMS: atom_id res chain seq x y z
N MET A 1 7.23 3.70 -19.18
CA MET A 1 6.66 2.93 -18.04
C MET A 1 5.22 3.36 -17.83
N LEU A 2 4.32 2.52 -17.29
CA LEU A 2 2.84 2.69 -17.31
C LEU A 2 2.30 4.12 -17.08
N HIS A 3 2.87 4.86 -16.13
CA HIS A 3 2.52 6.26 -15.87
C HIS A 3 2.73 7.20 -17.07
N GLU A 4 3.85 7.07 -17.78
CA GLU A 4 4.15 7.83 -19.00
C GLU A 4 3.18 7.47 -20.15
N SER A 5 2.57 6.30 -20.09
CA SER A 5 1.52 5.85 -21.02
C SER A 5 0.10 6.25 -20.57
N GLY A 6 -0.02 7.09 -19.54
CA GLY A 6 -1.28 7.64 -19.06
C GLY A 6 -2.03 6.77 -18.05
N TYR A 7 -1.46 5.66 -17.57
CA TYR A 7 -2.06 4.88 -16.50
C TYR A 7 -1.86 5.59 -15.16
N LEU A 8 -2.88 5.54 -14.31
CA LEU A 8 -2.84 6.09 -12.96
C LEU A 8 -2.66 4.97 -11.94
N ASP A 9 -1.88 5.23 -10.90
CA ASP A 9 -1.82 4.36 -9.73
C ASP A 9 -2.99 4.68 -8.79
N SER A 10 -3.83 3.68 -8.53
CA SER A 10 -5.04 3.86 -7.71
C SER A 10 -4.77 4.38 -6.30
N TYR A 11 -3.67 3.96 -5.67
CA TYR A 11 -3.34 4.44 -4.32
C TYR A 11 -3.02 5.94 -4.33
N ARG A 12 -2.16 6.39 -5.25
CA ARG A 12 -1.76 7.80 -5.35
C ARG A 12 -2.89 8.71 -5.85
N VAL A 13 -3.86 8.18 -6.60
CA VAL A 13 -5.09 8.92 -6.95
C VAL A 13 -5.92 9.25 -5.71
N ILE A 14 -6.08 8.30 -4.79
CA ILE A 14 -6.84 8.50 -3.54
C ILE A 14 -6.02 9.31 -2.53
N HIS A 15 -4.72 9.01 -2.42
CA HIS A 15 -3.81 9.59 -1.44
C HIS A 15 -2.65 10.30 -2.14
N PRO A 16 -2.81 11.55 -2.62
CA PRO A 16 -1.82 12.20 -3.47
C PRO A 16 -0.51 12.58 -2.77
N ASN A 17 -0.50 12.68 -1.44
CA ASN A 17 0.67 13.12 -0.68
C ASN A 17 1.49 11.92 -0.17
N PRO A 18 2.69 11.64 -0.72
CA PRO A 18 3.53 10.53 -0.27
C PRO A 18 4.18 10.74 1.10
N VAL A 19 4.15 11.97 1.64
CA VAL A 19 4.70 12.26 2.97
C VAL A 19 3.71 11.87 4.06
N THR A 20 2.42 12.16 3.88
CA THR A 20 1.40 11.75 4.85
C THR A 20 0.88 10.35 4.59
N HIS A 21 0.80 9.94 3.32
CA HIS A 21 0.35 8.62 2.90
C HIS A 21 1.42 7.96 2.03
N PRO A 22 2.53 7.50 2.63
CA PRO A 22 3.57 6.79 1.90
C PRO A 22 3.02 5.53 1.23
N GLY A 23 2.12 4.81 1.90
CA GLY A 23 1.50 3.60 1.39
C GLY A 23 2.48 2.45 1.26
N PHE A 24 3.42 2.32 2.21
CA PHE A 24 4.44 1.28 2.17
C PHE A 24 3.82 -0.11 2.03
N THR A 25 4.36 -0.91 1.12
CA THR A 25 3.95 -2.30 0.90
C THR A 25 5.03 -3.29 1.32
N TYR A 26 6.17 -2.80 1.79
CA TYR A 26 7.27 -3.60 2.34
C TYR A 26 8.08 -2.77 3.36
N PRO A 27 8.58 -3.36 4.46
CA PRO A 27 8.23 -4.67 5.02
C PRO A 27 6.96 -4.60 5.87
N VAL A 28 6.26 -5.71 6.02
CA VAL A 28 5.10 -5.80 6.90
C VAL A 28 5.49 -5.90 8.38
N ASN A 29 4.69 -5.29 9.25
CA ASN A 29 4.79 -5.47 10.70
C ASN A 29 4.12 -6.77 11.19
N ASN A 30 4.45 -7.94 10.63
CA ASN A 30 3.83 -9.20 11.04
C ASN A 30 4.34 -9.63 12.43
N PRO A 31 3.51 -9.63 13.50
CA PRO A 31 3.97 -9.89 14.86
C PRO A 31 4.25 -11.38 15.14
N ALA A 32 3.81 -12.29 14.25
CA ALA A 32 4.02 -13.73 14.41
C ALA A 32 5.43 -14.19 14.02
N LEU A 33 6.25 -13.31 13.45
CA LEU A 33 7.57 -13.61 12.92
C LEU A 33 8.63 -12.68 13.53
N PRO A 34 9.90 -13.09 13.65
CA PRO A 34 10.98 -12.18 14.02
C PRO A 34 11.23 -11.14 12.90
N VAL A 35 11.69 -9.94 13.25
CA VAL A 35 11.97 -8.89 12.25
C VAL A 35 13.03 -9.33 11.25
N SER A 36 14.01 -10.14 11.67
CA SER A 36 15.05 -10.71 10.81
C SER A 36 14.53 -11.63 9.70
N SER A 37 13.27 -12.07 9.73
CA SER A 37 12.63 -12.80 8.63
C SER A 37 11.68 -11.95 7.79
N LEU A 38 11.54 -10.65 8.11
CA LEU A 38 10.66 -9.70 7.43
C LEU A 38 11.45 -8.65 6.66
N ALA A 39 12.59 -8.24 7.22
CA ALA A 39 13.49 -7.19 6.73
C ALA A 39 14.72 -7.78 6.04
N CYS A 40 15.14 -7.19 4.91
CA CYS A 40 16.32 -7.63 4.16
C CYS A 40 17.56 -6.75 4.44
N ALA A 41 17.37 -5.50 4.80
CA ALA A 41 18.43 -4.53 5.07
C ALA A 41 18.13 -3.78 6.39
N PRO A 42 18.21 -4.47 7.55
CA PRO A 42 17.77 -3.93 8.84
C PRO A 42 18.58 -2.71 9.30
N GLU A 43 19.74 -2.42 8.72
CA GLU A 43 20.55 -1.25 9.08
C GLU A 43 20.03 0.06 8.45
N VAL A 44 19.13 -0.01 7.46
CA VAL A 44 18.61 1.16 6.72
C VAL A 44 17.10 1.27 6.78
N ASP A 45 16.58 2.42 6.32
CA ASP A 45 15.14 2.54 6.04
C ASP A 45 14.86 1.87 4.69
N GLU A 46 14.41 0.62 4.74
CA GLU A 46 14.04 -0.17 3.56
C GLU A 46 12.54 -0.15 3.27
N ARG A 47 11.78 0.72 3.97
CA ARG A 47 10.35 0.87 3.71
C ARG A 47 10.16 1.37 2.29
N ASP A 48 9.39 0.63 1.51
CA ASP A 48 9.13 0.97 0.11
C ASP A 48 7.70 0.64 -0.27
N ARG A 49 7.24 1.24 -1.36
CA ARG A 49 5.99 0.90 -2.01
C ARG A 49 6.28 0.26 -3.35
N MET A 50 6.24 -1.06 -3.36
CA MET A 50 6.59 -1.89 -4.51
C MET A 50 5.38 -2.52 -5.20
N ASP A 51 4.23 -2.56 -4.51
CA ASP A 51 3.01 -3.20 -4.99
C ASP A 51 2.03 -2.14 -5.46
N PHE A 52 1.65 -2.20 -6.74
CA PHE A 52 0.85 -1.18 -7.40
C PHE A 52 -0.35 -1.77 -8.13
N ILE A 53 -1.44 -0.99 -8.16
CA ILE A 53 -2.58 -1.24 -9.05
C ILE A 53 -2.69 -0.03 -9.97
N TYR A 54 -2.14 -0.18 -11.17
CA TYR A 54 -2.29 0.80 -12.25
C TYR A 54 -3.56 0.53 -13.05
N TYR A 55 -4.29 1.59 -13.38
CA TYR A 55 -5.48 1.51 -14.23
C TYR A 55 -5.44 2.59 -15.31
N SER A 56 -6.08 2.31 -16.45
CA SER A 56 -6.27 3.33 -17.49
C SER A 56 -7.46 4.19 -17.07
N PRO A 57 -7.27 5.50 -16.82
CA PRO A 57 -8.37 6.37 -16.48
C PRO A 57 -9.24 6.58 -17.72
N ASP A 58 -10.55 6.41 -17.56
CA ASP A 58 -11.52 6.81 -18.56
C ASP A 58 -12.78 7.38 -17.88
N GLU A 59 -13.78 7.75 -18.67
CA GLU A 59 -15.02 8.31 -18.12
C GLU A 59 -15.82 7.30 -17.27
N VAL A 60 -15.51 6.00 -17.37
CA VAL A 60 -16.29 4.91 -16.77
C VAL A 60 -15.64 4.41 -15.49
N LEU A 61 -14.32 4.20 -15.45
CA LEU A 61 -13.62 3.56 -14.34
C LEU A 61 -12.92 4.60 -13.44
N HIS A 62 -13.41 4.75 -12.21
CA HIS A 62 -12.86 5.68 -11.23
C HIS A 62 -12.44 4.97 -9.96
N ALA A 63 -11.21 5.16 -9.51
CA ALA A 63 -10.81 4.79 -8.15
C ALA A 63 -11.58 5.66 -7.15
N VAL A 64 -12.18 5.04 -6.14
CA VAL A 64 -12.97 5.73 -5.11
C VAL A 64 -12.49 5.47 -3.69
N ASP A 65 -11.69 4.43 -3.49
CA ASP A 65 -11.04 4.13 -2.22
C ASP A 65 -9.78 3.29 -2.48
N SER A 66 -8.78 3.42 -1.61
CA SER A 66 -7.56 2.62 -1.64
C SER A 66 -6.93 2.58 -0.25
N GLN A 67 -6.63 1.38 0.24
CA GLN A 67 -6.15 1.15 1.61
C GLN A 67 -5.07 0.08 1.63
N VAL A 68 -4.19 0.15 2.64
CA VAL A 68 -3.20 -0.88 2.91
C VAL A 68 -3.86 -2.02 3.68
N VAL A 69 -3.61 -3.26 3.29
CA VAL A 69 -4.11 -4.45 3.98
C VAL A 69 -2.92 -5.15 4.61
N ALA A 70 -2.82 -5.12 5.94
CA ALA A 70 -1.75 -5.73 6.72
C ALA A 70 -1.99 -5.48 8.22
N PRO A 71 -1.29 -6.22 9.11
CA PRO A 71 -1.07 -5.74 10.48
C PRO A 71 -0.52 -4.31 10.46
N ALA A 72 -1.11 -3.41 11.26
CA ALA A 72 -0.75 -2.00 11.25
C ALA A 72 0.68 -1.75 11.72
N GLY A 73 1.28 -0.67 11.23
CA GLY A 73 2.66 -0.27 11.52
C GLY A 73 3.66 -0.79 10.51
N ASP A 74 4.94 -0.57 10.82
CA ASP A 74 6.04 -0.71 9.88
C ASP A 74 7.27 -1.31 10.55
N ILE A 75 8.23 -1.73 9.72
CA ILE A 75 9.59 -2.02 10.14
C ILE A 75 10.48 -0.88 9.65
N LEU A 76 11.17 -0.20 10.56
CA LEU A 76 12.10 0.88 10.25
C LEU A 76 13.45 0.58 10.90
N ARG A 77 14.50 0.41 10.08
CA ARG A 77 15.85 0.08 10.55
C ARG A 77 15.86 -1.11 11.52
N GLY A 78 15.20 -2.20 11.11
CA GLY A 78 15.16 -3.45 11.87
C GLY A 78 14.28 -3.42 13.13
N GLU A 79 13.56 -2.31 13.37
CA GLU A 79 12.70 -2.15 14.55
C GLU A 79 11.24 -2.01 14.15
N ARG A 80 10.34 -2.57 14.97
CA ARG A 80 8.89 -2.37 14.80
C ARG A 80 8.52 -0.96 15.25
N VAL A 81 7.87 -0.22 14.36
CA VAL A 81 7.38 1.13 14.66
C VAL A 81 5.87 1.20 14.42
N PRO A 82 5.13 2.00 15.20
CA PRO A 82 3.75 2.33 14.86
C PRO A 82 3.71 3.03 13.50
N ASN A 83 2.53 3.04 12.87
CA ASN A 83 2.30 3.87 11.70
C ASN A 83 2.53 5.34 12.08
N ASP A 84 3.52 5.99 11.46
CA ASP A 84 3.87 7.40 11.66
C ASP A 84 3.25 8.32 10.59
N GLY A 85 2.45 7.76 9.68
CA GLY A 85 1.66 8.46 8.68
C GLY A 85 0.15 8.39 8.92
N GLU A 86 -0.60 8.78 7.89
CA GLU A 86 -2.06 8.82 7.83
C GLU A 86 -2.64 7.66 7.00
N ASP A 87 -1.79 6.73 6.53
CA ASP A 87 -2.23 5.55 5.79
C ASP A 87 -3.31 4.77 6.54
N SER A 88 -4.38 4.43 5.83
CA SER A 88 -5.47 3.61 6.38
C SER A 88 -5.15 2.13 6.23
N PHE A 89 -5.31 1.39 7.33
CA PHE A 89 -5.05 -0.04 7.41
C PHE A 89 -6.33 -0.85 7.57
N ILE A 90 -6.48 -1.87 6.73
CA ILE A 90 -7.41 -2.97 6.93
C ILE A 90 -6.62 -4.12 7.56
N GLU A 91 -6.76 -4.30 8.88
CA GLU A 91 -6.05 -5.35 9.59
C GLU A 91 -6.67 -6.74 9.32
N PRO A 92 -5.85 -7.78 9.15
CA PRO A 92 -6.34 -9.14 8.96
C PRO A 92 -6.99 -9.67 10.25
N ALA A 93 -8.06 -10.45 10.11
CA ALA A 93 -8.69 -11.13 11.24
C ALA A 93 -7.85 -12.30 11.81
N GLY A 94 -6.75 -12.67 11.16
CA GLY A 94 -5.92 -13.82 11.51
C GLY A 94 -4.44 -13.60 11.15
N GLY A 95 -3.72 -14.69 10.90
CA GLY A 95 -2.31 -14.63 10.54
C GLY A 95 -2.04 -13.90 9.22
N TRP A 96 -0.81 -13.44 9.04
CA TRP A 96 -0.36 -12.75 7.83
C TRP A 96 0.65 -13.60 7.04
N PRO A 97 0.45 -13.84 5.73
CA PRO A 97 1.14 -14.93 5.02
C PRO A 97 2.44 -14.54 4.28
N THR A 98 2.78 -13.25 4.22
CA THR A 98 3.91 -12.71 3.44
C THR A 98 4.60 -11.61 4.23
N ASP A 99 5.81 -11.24 3.82
CA ASP A 99 6.59 -10.05 4.19
C ASP A 99 6.08 -8.74 3.56
N HIS A 100 5.20 -8.82 2.57
CA HIS A 100 4.56 -7.66 1.94
C HIS A 100 3.25 -7.25 2.64
N LYS A 101 2.79 -6.02 2.37
CA LYS A 101 1.44 -5.53 2.66
C LYS A 101 0.63 -5.48 1.36
N GLY A 102 -0.66 -5.76 1.45
CA GLY A 102 -1.57 -5.68 0.30
C GLY A 102 -2.02 -4.24 0.02
N VAL A 103 -2.41 -3.98 -1.22
CA VAL A 103 -3.17 -2.78 -1.61
C VAL A 103 -4.56 -3.22 -2.04
N LEU A 104 -5.59 -2.71 -1.38
CA LEU A 104 -6.98 -2.94 -1.76
C LEU A 104 -7.57 -1.64 -2.28
N SER A 105 -7.90 -1.60 -3.57
CA SER A 105 -8.53 -0.45 -4.22
C SER A 105 -9.95 -0.79 -4.64
N THR A 106 -10.89 0.12 -4.35
CA THR A 106 -12.27 0.04 -4.81
C THR A 106 -12.45 0.96 -6.01
N PHE A 107 -13.05 0.42 -7.07
CA PHE A 107 -13.39 1.18 -8.27
C PHE A 107 -14.90 1.26 -8.44
N LYS A 108 -15.36 2.43 -8.91
CA LYS A 108 -16.75 2.65 -9.33
C LYS A 108 -16.80 2.70 -10.84
N LEU A 109 -17.76 1.97 -11.41
CA LEU A 109 -18.12 2.05 -12.82
C LEU A 109 -19.28 3.04 -12.99
N ILE A 110 -19.04 4.16 -13.66
CA ILE A 110 -20.08 5.14 -14.01
C ILE A 110 -20.54 4.83 -15.43
N GLY A 111 -21.80 4.43 -15.60
CA GLY A 111 -22.35 4.16 -16.92
C GLY A 111 -22.24 5.39 -17.82
N ARG A 112 -21.83 5.20 -19.09
CA ARG A 112 -21.86 6.29 -20.07
C ARG A 112 -23.32 6.72 -20.26
N ALA A 113 -23.59 8.03 -20.21
CA ALA A 113 -24.87 8.54 -20.67
C ALA A 113 -25.05 8.10 -22.13
N ARG A 114 -26.19 7.45 -22.42
CA ARG A 114 -26.53 6.98 -23.77
C ARG A 114 -26.85 8.17 -24.68
#